data_AF-A0A5J4L9B2-F1
#
_entry.id   AF-A0A5J4L9B2-F1
#
_cell.length_a   1.000
_cell.length_b   1.000
_cell.length_c   1.000
_cell.angle_alpha   90.00
_cell.angle_beta   90.00
_cell.angle_gamma   90.00
#
_symmetry.space_group_name_H-M   'P 1'
#
loop_
_entity.id
_entity.type
_entity.pdbx_description
1 polymer ?
#
loop_
_entity_poly.entity_id
_entity_poly.type
_entity_poly.pdbx_seq_one_letter_code
_entity_poly.pdbx_strand_id
1 'polypeptide(L)'
;MAEWESSKRGAKKFAREVEIGKTYYVVLTATYPWGDEKVWVSYVFDHRQMFTGGAMTGSMSAQGLCLNYGPVYDEKPGRHIRPMFECDDDQVYATPADILQVRNSRREKVRR
;
A
#
# COMPACT_ATOMS: atom_id res chain seq x y z
N MET A 1 10.31 -12.93 2.13
CA MET A 1 9.47 -12.09 3.00
C MET A 1 10.32 -11.12 3.83
N ALA A 2 10.41 -9.88 3.38
CA ALA A 2 10.88 -8.76 4.18
C ALA A 2 9.72 -8.23 5.05
N GLU A 3 10.00 -8.02 6.33
CA GLU A 3 9.07 -7.46 7.30
C GLU A 3 9.63 -6.16 7.87
N TRP A 4 8.78 -5.13 7.91
CA TRP A 4 9.10 -3.86 8.55
C TRP A 4 8.16 -3.62 9.73
N GLU A 5 8.72 -3.65 10.94
CA GLU A 5 7.99 -3.40 12.19
C GLU A 5 7.40 -1.98 12.26
N SER A 6 6.29 -1.83 12.99
CA SER A 6 5.65 -0.54 13.32
C SER A 6 6.42 0.29 14.35
N SER A 7 7.75 0.36 14.21
CA SER A 7 8.61 1.24 15.00
C SER A 7 9.05 2.44 14.16
N LYS A 8 9.44 3.55 14.82
CA LYS A 8 10.03 4.71 14.12
C LYS A 8 11.22 4.32 13.25
N ARG A 9 12.00 3.33 13.69
CA ARG A 9 13.17 2.81 12.98
C ARG A 9 12.76 1.93 11.80
N GLY A 10 11.78 1.04 11.98
CA GLY A 10 11.20 0.21 10.93
C GLY A 10 10.55 1.05 9.83
N ALA A 11 9.74 2.04 10.20
CA ALA A 11 9.10 2.95 9.26
C ALA A 11 10.10 3.79 8.44
N LYS A 12 11.20 4.24 9.05
CA LYS A 12 12.28 4.95 8.34
C LYS A 12 13.05 4.03 7.39
N LYS A 13 13.25 2.77 7.78
CA LYS A 13 13.87 1.75 6.91
C LYS A 13 12.98 1.45 5.72
N PHE A 14 11.69 1.18 5.98
CA PHE A 14 10.68 0.95 4.94
C PHE A 14 10.60 2.10 3.94
N ALA A 15 10.54 3.35 4.42
CA ALA A 15 10.46 4.53 3.55
C ALA A 15 11.69 4.71 2.63
N ARG A 16 12.83 4.05 2.92
CA ARG A 16 14.03 4.05 2.07
C ARG A 16 14.05 2.90 1.07
N GLU A 17 13.55 1.74 1.48
CA GLU A 17 13.53 0.49 0.69
C GLU A 17 12.29 0.35 -0.19
N VAL A 18 11.29 1.23 0.00
CA VAL A 18 10.05 1.21 -0.77
C VAL A 18 10.29 1.51 -2.26
N GLU A 19 9.79 0.60 -3.10
CA GLU A 19 9.84 0.70 -4.55
C GLU A 19 8.50 1.24 -5.08
N ILE A 20 8.57 2.19 -6.03
CA ILE A 20 7.37 2.73 -6.68
C ILE A 20 6.80 1.66 -7.62
N GLY A 21 5.49 1.45 -7.56
CA GLY A 21 4.76 0.47 -8.38
C GLY A 21 4.73 -0.93 -7.78
N LYS A 22 5.46 -1.19 -6.69
CA LYS A 22 5.43 -2.46 -5.97
C LYS A 22 4.26 -2.48 -4.97
N THR A 23 3.62 -3.64 -4.87
CA THR A 23 2.54 -3.91 -3.90
C THR A 23 3.13 -4.36 -2.58
N TYR A 24 2.66 -3.74 -1.49
CA TYR A 24 2.99 -4.11 -0.13
C TYR A 24 1.72 -4.48 0.63
N TYR A 25 1.85 -5.32 1.64
CA TYR A 25 0.73 -5.87 2.37
C TYR A 25 0.84 -5.53 3.85
N VAL A 26 -0.31 -5.34 4.49
CA VAL A 26 -0.41 -5.15 5.93
C VAL A 26 -1.46 -6.09 6.46
N VAL A 27 -1.18 -6.70 7.61
CA VAL A 27 -2.14 -7.55 8.32
C VAL A 27 -2.74 -6.75 9.47
N LEU A 28 -4.06 -6.63 9.48
CA LEU A 28 -4.85 -5.92 10.47
C LEU A 28 -5.79 -6.90 11.17
N THR A 29 -6.23 -6.56 12.37
CA THR A 29 -7.34 -7.25 13.03
C THR A 29 -8.60 -6.45 12.77
N ALA A 30 -9.58 -7.05 12.09
CA ALA A 30 -10.89 -6.47 11.89
C ALA A 30 -11.88 -7.07 12.91
N THR A 31 -12.64 -6.20 13.57
CA THR A 31 -13.66 -6.57 14.54
C THR A 31 -15.00 -6.75 13.83
N TYR A 32 -15.49 -7.97 13.79
CA TYR A 32 -16.80 -8.32 13.23
C TYR A 32 -17.78 -8.69 14.36
N PRO A 33 -19.10 -8.69 14.09
CA PRO A 33 -20.11 -9.10 15.08
C PRO A 33 -19.91 -10.53 15.62
N TRP A 34 -19.25 -11.41 14.86
CA TRP A 34 -18.96 -12.80 15.23
C TRP A 34 -17.56 -13.02 15.81
N GLY A 35 -16.74 -11.97 15.94
CA GLY A 35 -15.41 -12.05 16.51
C GLY A 35 -14.36 -11.22 15.77
N ASP A 36 -13.17 -11.20 16.36
CA ASP A 36 -12.01 -10.56 15.76
C ASP A 36 -11.31 -11.52 14.80
N GLU A 37 -11.00 -11.04 13.60
CA GLU A 37 -10.31 -11.83 12.59
C GLU A 37 -9.15 -11.06 11.96
N LYS A 38 -8.07 -11.78 11.66
CA LYS A 38 -6.95 -11.22 10.92
C LYS A 38 -7.31 -11.12 9.45
N VAL A 39 -7.17 -9.92 8.91
CA VAL A 39 -7.40 -9.60 7.50
C VAL A 39 -6.19 -8.89 6.94
N TRP A 40 -5.99 -8.95 5.62
CA TRP A 40 -4.91 -8.21 4.97
C TRP A 40 -5.42 -7.12 4.02
N VAL A 41 -4.62 -6.07 3.87
CA VAL A 41 -4.84 -4.96 2.95
C VAL A 41 -3.59 -4.74 2.10
N SER A 42 -3.77 -4.52 0.80
CA SER A 42 -2.68 -4.19 -0.12
C SER A 42 -2.57 -2.68 -0.36
N TYR A 43 -1.35 -2.19 -0.48
CA TYR A 43 -1.02 -0.81 -0.78
C TYR A 43 0.03 -0.73 -1.89
N VAL A 44 -0.13 0.23 -2.80
CA VAL A 44 0.80 0.46 -3.91
C VAL A 44 1.29 1.89 -3.85
N PHE A 45 2.60 2.08 -3.77
CA PHE A 45 3.20 3.41 -3.80
C PHE A 45 3.37 3.86 -5.25
N ASP A 46 2.70 4.93 -5.62
CA ASP A 46 2.51 5.33 -7.01
C ASP A 46 3.30 6.58 -7.39
N HIS A 47 3.68 7.39 -6.41
CA HIS A 47 4.47 8.60 -6.64
C HIS A 47 5.37 8.93 -5.45
N ARG A 48 6.29 9.87 -5.68
CA ARG A 48 7.07 10.52 -4.63
C ARG A 48 6.56 11.93 -4.42
N GLN A 49 6.47 12.35 -3.16
CA GLN A 49 6.12 13.71 -2.79
C GLN A 49 7.21 14.68 -3.27
N MET A 50 6.82 15.81 -3.87
CA MET A 50 7.74 16.72 -4.55
C MET A 50 8.79 17.35 -3.62
N PHE A 51 8.42 17.69 -2.39
CA PHE A 51 9.30 18.39 -1.45
C PHE A 51 10.15 17.45 -0.58
N THR A 52 9.57 16.34 -0.12
CA THR A 52 10.22 15.42 0.83
C THR A 52 10.84 14.21 0.14
N GLY A 53 10.50 13.94 -1.13
CA GLY A 53 10.95 12.77 -1.89
C GLY A 53 10.40 11.43 -1.38
N GLY A 54 9.52 11.46 -0.37
CA GLY A 54 8.94 10.27 0.25
C GLY A 54 7.95 9.58 -0.68
N ALA A 55 7.98 8.24 -0.71
CA ALA A 55 7.00 7.47 -1.46
C ALA A 55 5.61 7.59 -0.82
N MET A 56 4.60 7.75 -1.66
CA MET A 56 3.22 7.99 -1.30
C MET A 56 2.31 6.98 -2.00
N THR A 57 1.21 6.63 -1.32
CA THR A 57 0.07 5.88 -1.85
C THR A 57 -1.16 6.76 -1.65
N GLY A 58 -1.65 7.41 -2.71
CA GLY A 58 -2.70 8.42 -2.59
C GLY A 58 -2.29 9.55 -1.62
N SER A 59 -3.00 9.68 -0.49
CA SER A 59 -2.74 10.69 0.54
C SER A 59 -1.79 10.24 1.67
N MET A 60 -1.36 8.97 1.67
CA MET A 60 -0.58 8.39 2.77
C MET A 60 0.87 8.14 2.38
N SER A 61 1.81 8.51 3.26
CA SER A 61 3.25 8.25 3.06
C SER A 61 3.63 6.84 3.49
N ALA A 62 4.70 6.29 2.91
CA ALA A 62 5.25 4.99 3.30
C ALA A 62 5.56 4.91 4.80
N GLN A 63 6.14 5.98 5.34
CA GLN A 63 6.44 6.07 6.77
C GLN A 63 5.17 6.10 7.62
N GLY A 64 4.15 6.87 7.21
CA GLY A 64 2.87 6.94 7.93
C GLY A 64 2.13 5.61 7.91
N LEU A 65 2.16 4.92 6.78
CA LEU A 65 1.56 3.60 6.62
C LEU A 65 2.18 2.58 7.59
N CYS A 66 3.52 2.51 7.63
CA CYS A 66 4.22 1.59 8.51
C CYS A 66 4.02 1.91 10.00
N LEU A 67 3.88 3.18 10.37
CA LEU A 67 3.64 3.59 11.76
C LEU A 67 2.20 3.31 12.23
N ASN A 68 1.23 3.57 11.36
CA ASN A 68 -0.18 3.47 11.74
C ASN A 68 -0.72 2.04 11.64
N TYR A 69 -0.25 1.30 10.65
CA TYR A 69 -0.82 0.00 10.29
C TYR A 69 0.19 -1.14 10.33
N GLY A 70 1.49 -0.85 10.42
CA GLY A 70 2.53 -1.88 10.36
C GLY A 70 2.38 -2.93 11.48
N PRO A 71 2.96 -4.13 11.29
CA PRO A 71 4.04 -4.46 10.35
C PRO A 71 3.63 -4.53 8.86
N VAL A 72 4.57 -4.17 7.99
CA VAL A 72 4.41 -4.20 6.52
C VAL A 72 5.19 -5.38 5.94
N TYR A 73 4.61 -6.03 4.93
CA TYR A 73 5.15 -7.20 4.25
C TYR A 73 5.30 -6.93 2.75
N ASP A 74 6.34 -7.49 2.12
CA ASP A 74 6.57 -7.43 0.68
C ASP A 74 5.86 -8.53 -0.12
N GLU A 75 5.45 -9.61 0.56
CA GLU A 75 4.76 -10.75 0.00
C GLU A 75 3.33 -10.85 0.53
N LYS A 76 2.42 -11.36 -0.31
CA LYS A 76 1.02 -11.56 0.08
C LYS A 76 0.96 -12.53 1.26
N PRO A 77 0.24 -12.20 2.35
CA PRO A 77 0.06 -13.13 3.45
C PRO A 77 -0.64 -14.42 2.96
N GLY A 78 -0.32 -15.53 3.60
CA GLY A 78 -0.78 -16.85 3.19
C GLY A 78 -2.30 -16.98 3.15
N ARG A 79 -2.82 -18.02 2.47
CA ARG A 79 -4.27 -18.26 2.27
C ARG A 79 -5.11 -18.34 3.55
N HIS A 80 -4.48 -18.45 4.72
CA HIS A 80 -5.15 -18.47 6.02
C HIS A 80 -5.61 -17.08 6.51
N ILE A 81 -5.14 -15.99 5.87
CA ILE A 81 -5.58 -14.63 6.15
C ILE A 81 -6.42 -14.16 4.96
N ARG A 82 -7.68 -13.81 5.22
CA ARG A 82 -8.57 -13.29 4.18
C ARG A 82 -8.27 -11.82 3.86
N PRO A 83 -8.56 -11.33 2.64
CA PRO A 83 -8.52 -9.89 2.38
C PRO A 83 -9.59 -9.17 3.21
N MET A 84 -9.31 -7.92 3.63
CA MET A 84 -10.25 -7.10 4.41
C MET A 84 -11.50 -6.71 3.62
N PHE A 85 -11.32 -6.45 2.33
CA PHE A 85 -12.41 -6.24 1.39
C PHE A 85 -12.39 -7.41 0.41
N GLU A 86 -13.56 -7.93 0.04
CA GLU A 86 -13.64 -8.93 -1.04
C GLU A 86 -12.83 -8.39 -2.21
N CYS A 87 -11.80 -9.15 -2.64
CA CYS A 87 -11.34 -8.96 -4.00
C CYS A 87 -12.56 -9.35 -4.83
N ASP A 88 -13.19 -8.39 -5.50
CA ASP A 88 -14.03 -8.71 -6.64
C ASP A 88 -13.18 -9.62 -7.54
N ASP A 89 -13.42 -10.93 -7.44
CA ASP A 89 -12.79 -11.90 -8.33
C ASP A 89 -13.23 -11.51 -9.76
N ASP A 90 -12.26 -11.44 -10.66
CA ASP A 90 -12.36 -11.39 -12.14
C ASP A 90 -12.21 -10.08 -12.95
N GLN A 91 -11.80 -8.90 -12.45
CA GLN A 91 -11.53 -7.76 -13.38
C GLN A 91 -10.19 -7.03 -13.18
N VAL A 92 -9.36 -7.13 -14.23
CA VAL A 92 -8.24 -6.26 -14.65
C VAL A 92 -7.87 -5.21 -13.60
N TYR A 93 -6.98 -5.57 -12.68
CA TYR A 93 -6.34 -4.56 -11.86
C TYR A 93 -5.64 -3.59 -12.81
N ALA A 94 -6.00 -2.32 -12.72
CA ALA A 94 -5.21 -1.25 -13.30
C ALA A 94 -3.77 -1.51 -12.88
N THR A 95 -2.94 -1.93 -13.84
CA THR A 95 -1.54 -2.16 -13.60
C THR A 95 -0.93 -0.85 -13.13
N PRO A 96 0.23 -0.88 -12.45
CA PRO A 96 0.95 0.36 -12.15
C PRO A 96 1.10 1.26 -13.40
N ALA A 97 1.22 0.66 -14.58
CA ALA A 97 1.23 1.37 -15.86
C ALA A 97 -0.12 2.05 -16.19
N ASP A 98 -1.25 1.36 -16.01
CA ASP A 98 -2.58 1.93 -16.23
C ASP A 98 -2.86 3.11 -15.30
N ILE A 99 -2.46 3.01 -14.03
CA ILE A 99 -2.58 4.08 -13.04
C ILE A 99 -1.74 5.30 -13.44
N LEU A 100 -0.50 5.08 -13.90
CA LEU A 100 0.40 6.13 -14.37
C LEU A 100 -0.16 6.81 -15.64
N GLN A 101 -0.71 6.02 -16.57
CA GLN A 101 -1.29 6.51 -17.82
C GLN A 101 -2.49 7.42 -17.56
N VAL A 102 -3.43 7.00 -16.70
CA VAL A 102 -4.60 7.82 -16.34
C VAL A 102 -4.16 9.14 -15.70
N ARG A 103 -3.12 9.14 -14.86
CA ARG A 103 -2.66 10.37 -14.20
C ARG A 103 -1.93 11.32 -15.12
N ASN A 104 -1.10 10.83 -16.03
CA ASN A 104 -0.44 11.66 -17.03
C ASN A 104 -1.47 12.36 -17.92
N SER A 105 -2.52 11.64 -18.34
CA SER A 105 -3.62 12.24 -19.11
C SER A 105 -4.33 13.38 -18.36
N ARG A 106 -4.52 13.25 -17.04
CA ARG A 106 -5.08 14.33 -16.21
C ARG A 106 -4.15 15.54 -16.10
N ARG A 107 -2.83 15.33 -15.99
CA ARG A 107 -1.83 16.42 -15.91
C ARG A 107 -1.73 17.23 -17.20
N GLU A 108 -1.80 16.59 -18.35
CA GLU A 108 -1.82 17.28 -19.65
C GLU A 108 -3.07 18.13 -19.84
N LYS A 109 -4.21 17.64 -19.35
CA LYS A 109 -5.50 18.35 -19.45
C LYS A 109 -5.56 19.63 -18.61
N VAL A 110 -4.77 19.72 -17.53
CA VAL A 110 -4.66 20.93 -16.68
C VAL A 110 -3.68 21.96 -17.26
N ARG A 111 -2.79 21.54 -18.17
CA ARG A 111 -1.78 22.42 -18.79
C ARG A 111 -2.24 23.08 -20.09
N ARG A 112 -3.40 22.70 -20.63
CA ARG A 112 -4.08 23.36 -21.75
C ARG A 112 -5.17 24.27 -21.21
#